data_AF-A0A512J8Y8-F1
#
_entry.id   AF-A0A512J8Y8-F1
#
_cell.length_a   1.000
_cell.length_b   1.000
_cell.length_c   1.000
_cell.angle_alpha   90.00
_cell.angle_beta   90.00
_cell.angle_gamma   90.00
#
_symmetry.space_group_name_H-M   'P 1'
#
loop_
_entity.id
_entity.type
_entity.pdbx_description
1 polymer ?
#
loop_
_entity_poly.entity_id
_entity_poly.type
_entity_poly.pdbx_seq_one_letter_code
_entity_poly.pdbx_strand_id
1 'polypeptide(L)'
;MASFGNTEEQIAQILAIDPKTLRAHYRFELDVGHVKATNAVAMNLFRQATKDDPKAVTAAQFWLRCRAGWSEYAPAPAPARTKELGKKEQAALAAETAAVDTSWDDLIRH
;
A
#
# COMPACT_ATOMS: atom_id res chain seq x y z
N MET A 1 9.21 -18.78 -20.62
CA MET A 1 8.09 -18.64 -21.58
C MET A 1 6.87 -17.94 -20.97
N ALA A 2 6.41 -18.36 -19.79
CA ALA A 2 5.28 -17.74 -19.07
C ALA A 2 5.52 -16.28 -18.67
N SER A 3 6.79 -15.91 -18.46
CA SER A 3 7.19 -14.56 -18.06
C SER A 3 7.03 -13.47 -19.14
N PHE A 4 6.56 -13.78 -20.34
CA PHE A 4 6.37 -12.78 -21.40
C PHE A 4 4.90 -12.50 -21.72
N GLY A 5 3.96 -12.99 -20.88
CA GLY A 5 2.52 -12.79 -21.09
C GLY A 5 1.89 -13.78 -22.08
N ASN A 6 2.62 -14.82 -22.49
CA ASN A 6 2.07 -15.89 -23.33
C ASN A 6 1.04 -16.71 -22.53
N THR A 7 -0.04 -17.13 -23.18
CA THR A 7 -1.00 -18.06 -22.59
C THR A 7 -0.38 -19.46 -22.45
N GLU A 8 -0.91 -20.27 -21.52
CA GLU A 8 -0.46 -21.66 -21.36
C GLU A 8 -0.57 -22.46 -22.66
N GLU A 9 -1.59 -22.20 -23.48
CA GLU A 9 -1.79 -22.84 -24.78
C GLU A 9 -0.70 -22.47 -25.79
N GLN A 10 -0.30 -21.19 -25.83
CA GLN A 10 0.80 -20.75 -26.69
C GLN A 10 2.13 -21.39 -26.24
N ILE A 11 2.36 -21.51 -24.94
CA ILE A 11 3.56 -22.16 -24.41
C ILE A 11 3.57 -23.65 -24.77
N ALA A 12 2.43 -24.33 -24.64
CA ALA A 12 2.27 -25.73 -25.00
C ALA A 12 2.53 -25.96 -26.50
N GLN A 13 2.03 -25.07 -27.37
CA GLN A 13 2.27 -25.12 -28.82
C GLN A 13 3.75 -24.95 -29.15
N ILE A 14 4.44 -23.99 -28.53
CA ILE A 14 5.87 -23.76 -28.82
C ILE A 14 6.74 -24.93 -28.32
N LEU A 15 6.35 -25.55 -27.22
CA LEU A 15 7.02 -26.75 -26.68
C LEU A 15 6.58 -28.05 -27.37
N ALA A 16 5.60 -27.98 -28.28
CA ALA A 16 5.00 -29.14 -28.95
C ALA A 16 4.53 -30.24 -27.97
N ILE A 17 3.95 -29.84 -26.84
CA ILE A 17 3.39 -30.75 -25.82
C ILE A 17 1.90 -30.45 -25.60
N ASP A 18 1.18 -31.45 -25.09
CA ASP A 18 -0.21 -31.25 -24.68
C ASP A 18 -0.30 -30.26 -23.49
N PRO A 19 -1.28 -29.33 -23.46
CA PRO A 19 -1.47 -28.39 -22.36
C PRO A 19 -1.63 -29.07 -20.99
N LYS A 20 -2.20 -30.28 -20.94
CA LYS A 20 -2.31 -31.07 -19.71
C LYS A 20 -0.93 -31.50 -19.20
N THR A 21 -0.04 -31.91 -20.10
CA THR A 21 1.35 -32.26 -19.79
C THR A 21 2.12 -31.03 -19.29
N LEU A 22 1.91 -29.87 -19.92
CA LEU A 22 2.51 -28.61 -19.46
C LEU A 22 2.10 -28.30 -18.01
N ARG A 23 0.81 -28.37 -17.67
CA ARG A 23 0.34 -28.12 -16.29
C ARG A 23 0.82 -29.16 -15.29
N ALA A 24 1.00 -30.42 -15.70
CA ALA A 24 1.45 -31.48 -14.82
C ALA A 24 2.94 -31.33 -14.44
N HIS A 25 3.80 -30.96 -15.40
CA HIS A 25 5.25 -30.93 -15.19
C HIS A 25 5.82 -29.54 -14.91
N TYR A 26 5.14 -28.47 -15.35
CA TYR A 26 5.65 -27.10 -15.29
C TYR A 26 4.77 -26.16 -14.43
N ARG A 27 3.95 -26.71 -13.51
CA ARG A 27 3.04 -25.91 -12.66
C ARG A 27 3.75 -24.76 -11.94
N PHE A 28 4.86 -25.08 -11.28
CA PHE A 28 5.67 -24.10 -10.56
C PHE A 28 6.17 -22.97 -11.46
N GLU A 29 6.59 -23.28 -12.68
CA GLU A 29 7.08 -22.28 -13.62
C GLU A 29 5.97 -21.38 -14.17
N LEU A 30 4.77 -21.92 -14.35
CA LEU A 30 3.58 -21.15 -14.72
C LEU A 30 3.19 -20.18 -13.61
N ASP A 31 3.14 -20.66 -12.37
CA ASP A 31 2.75 -19.85 -11.21
C ASP A 31 3.76 -18.71 -10.94
N VAL A 32 5.05 -19.02 -11.02
CA VAL A 32 6.13 -18.06 -10.73
C VAL A 32 6.48 -17.19 -11.94
N GLY A 33 6.14 -17.63 -13.15
CA GLY A 33 6.49 -16.97 -14.41
C GLY A 33 6.02 -15.52 -14.46
N HIS A 34 4.76 -15.28 -14.08
CA HIS A 34 4.18 -13.94 -14.02
C HIS A 34 4.87 -13.05 -12.99
N VAL A 35 5.14 -13.56 -11.79
CA VAL A 35 5.81 -12.80 -10.72
C VAL A 35 7.22 -12.39 -11.16
N LYS A 36 7.98 -13.31 -11.77
CA LYS A 36 9.32 -13.01 -12.30
C LYS A 36 9.28 -11.91 -13.38
N ALA A 37 8.30 -11.97 -14.28
CA ALA A 37 8.09 -10.96 -15.31
C ALA A 37 7.82 -9.59 -14.72
N THR A 38 6.84 -9.51 -13.84
CA THR A 38 6.42 -8.28 -13.17
C THR A 38 7.60 -7.69 -12.39
N ASN A 39 8.37 -8.50 -11.68
CA ASN A 39 9.57 -8.05 -10.98
C ASN A 39 10.64 -7.50 -11.92
N ALA A 40 10.89 -8.14 -13.07
CA ALA A 40 11.86 -7.63 -14.04
C ALA A 40 11.46 -6.25 -14.59
N VAL A 41 10.18 -6.07 -14.93
CA VAL A 41 9.64 -4.77 -15.36
C VAL A 41 9.73 -3.74 -14.23
N ALA A 42 9.35 -4.11 -13.01
CA ALA A 42 9.41 -3.23 -11.84
C ALA A 42 10.85 -2.78 -11.53
N MET A 43 11.83 -3.69 -11.60
CA MET A 43 13.25 -3.36 -11.42
C MET A 43 13.74 -2.37 -12.48
N ASN A 44 13.40 -2.59 -13.75
CA ASN A 44 13.78 -1.67 -14.82
C ASN A 44 13.14 -0.29 -14.64
N LEU A 45 11.85 -0.26 -14.28
CA LEU A 45 11.11 0.97 -14.04
C LEU A 45 11.70 1.75 -12.87
N PHE A 46 12.00 1.09 -11.75
CA PHE A 46 12.66 1.70 -10.60
C PHE A 46 13.99 2.34 -11.00
N ARG A 47 14.83 1.60 -11.74
CA ARG A 47 16.10 2.12 -12.24
C ARG A 47 15.93 3.32 -13.19
N GLN A 48 14.86 3.37 -13.97
CA GLN A 48 14.56 4.54 -14.80
C GLN A 48 14.09 5.72 -13.96
N ALA A 49 13.24 5.49 -12.96
CA ALA A 49 12.73 6.51 -12.06
C ALA A 49 13.82 7.17 -11.20
N THR A 50 14.91 6.46 -10.89
CA THR A 50 16.03 6.99 -10.09
C THR A 50 17.14 7.66 -10.90
N LYS A 51 16.99 7.79 -12.23
CA LYS A 51 17.96 8.50 -13.07
C LYS A 51 17.70 10.00 -13.08
N ASP A 52 18.76 10.76 -13.24
CA ASP A 52 18.70 12.20 -13.48
C ASP A 52 18.49 12.48 -14.99
N ASP A 53 17.29 12.18 -15.47
CA ASP A 53 16.85 12.40 -16.86
C ASP A 53 15.43 13.00 -16.82
N PRO A 54 15.12 14.04 -17.62
CA PRO A 54 13.74 14.52 -17.77
C PRO A 54 12.70 13.43 -18.06
N LYS A 55 13.09 12.32 -18.72
CA LYS A 55 12.21 11.18 -18.99
C LYS A 55 11.91 10.30 -17.78
N ALA A 56 12.67 10.44 -16.68
CA ALA A 56 12.48 9.70 -15.44
C ALA A 56 11.22 10.13 -14.67
N VAL A 57 10.73 11.36 -14.90
CA VAL A 57 9.58 11.93 -14.17
C VAL A 57 8.32 11.07 -14.29
N THR A 58 8.04 10.53 -15.47
CA THR A 58 6.87 9.66 -15.69
C THR A 58 6.98 8.35 -14.92
N ALA A 59 8.17 7.73 -14.91
CA ALA A 59 8.41 6.51 -14.15
C ALA A 59 8.33 6.75 -12.63
N ALA A 60 8.85 7.89 -12.16
CA ALA A 60 8.77 8.30 -10.77
C ALA A 60 7.32 8.58 -10.33
N GLN A 61 6.54 9.29 -11.15
CA GLN A 61 5.14 9.58 -10.87
C GLN A 61 4.30 8.29 -10.79
N PHE A 62 4.54 7.33 -11.69
CA PHE A 62 3.90 6.02 -11.61
C PHE A 62 4.24 5.29 -10.31
N TRP A 63 5.52 5.24 -9.92
CA TRP A 63 5.94 4.59 -8.68
C TRP A 63 5.26 5.20 -7.45
N LEU A 64 5.21 6.54 -7.38
CA LEU A 64 4.62 7.26 -6.25
C LEU A 64 3.12 6.98 -6.13
N ARG A 65 2.40 6.96 -7.26
CA ARG A 65 0.97 6.63 -7.30
C ARG A 65 0.71 5.18 -6.91
N CYS A 66 1.44 4.23 -7.49
CA CYS A 66 1.14 2.80 -7.34
C CYS A 66 1.68 2.19 -6.05
N ARG A 67 2.81 2.67 -5.52
CA ARG A 67 3.52 2.02 -4.40
C ARG A 67 3.79 2.94 -3.21
N ALA A 68 4.01 4.23 -3.42
CA ALA A 68 4.22 5.17 -2.30
C ALA A 68 2.91 5.70 -1.69
N GLY A 69 1.75 5.28 -2.20
CA GLY A 69 0.45 5.66 -1.65
C GLY A 69 0.01 7.08 -1.99
N TRP A 70 0.60 7.71 -3.02
CA TRP A 70 0.20 9.06 -3.46
C TRP A 70 -0.98 9.02 -4.43
N SER A 71 -1.79 7.97 -4.36
CA SER A 71 -3.00 7.81 -5.16
C SER A 71 -4.20 8.36 -4.38
N GLU A 72 -5.13 8.99 -5.09
CA GLU A 72 -6.44 9.39 -4.55
C GLU A 72 -7.25 8.19 -4.02
N TYR A 73 -6.94 6.98 -4.51
CA TYR A 73 -7.56 5.73 -4.05
C TYR A 73 -6.78 5.05 -2.92
N ALA A 74 -5.70 5.66 -2.43
CA ALA A 74 -4.99 5.12 -1.28
C ALA A 74 -5.91 5.16 -0.05
N PRO A 75 -5.92 4.08 0.77
CA PRO A 75 -6.73 4.08 1.99
C PRO A 75 -6.32 5.27 2.85
N ALA A 76 -7.33 6.01 3.34
CA ALA A 76 -7.09 7.10 4.28
C ALA A 76 -6.25 6.55 5.45
N PRO A 77 -5.25 7.33 5.93
CA PRO A 77 -4.48 6.91 7.09
C PRO A 77 -5.45 6.52 8.20
N ALA A 78 -5.25 5.33 8.77
CA ALA A 78 -6.12 4.84 9.82
C ALA A 78 -6.29 5.95 10.86
N PRO A 79 -7.53 6.24 11.33
CA PRO A 79 -7.73 7.29 12.30
C PRO A 79 -6.75 7.02 13.45
N ALA A 80 -6.03 8.07 13.87
CA ALA A 80 -5.16 7.97 15.03
C ALA A 80 -5.97 7.27 16.12
N ARG A 81 -5.44 6.17 16.68
CA ARG A 81 -6.08 5.57 17.86
C ARG A 81 -6.05 6.64 18.93
N THR A 82 -7.13 7.39 19.04
CA THR A 82 -7.44 8.14 20.24
C THR A 82 -7.54 7.08 21.31
N LYS A 83 -6.57 7.05 22.23
CA LYS A 83 -6.81 6.41 23.51
C LYS A 83 -8.03 7.12 24.06
N GLU A 84 -9.19 6.50 23.99
CA GLU A 84 -10.34 7.00 24.74
C GLU A 84 -9.89 7.04 26.19
N LEU A 85 -9.77 8.27 26.70
CA LEU A 85 -9.34 8.53 28.05
C LEU A 85 -10.24 7.72 28.99
N GLY A 86 -9.67 6.91 29.89
CA GLY A 86 -10.49 6.04 30.74
C GLY A 86 -11.48 6.87 31.55
N LYS A 87 -12.66 6.34 31.87
CA LYS A 87 -13.69 7.08 32.67
C LYS A 87 -13.11 7.77 33.91
N LYS A 88 -12.09 7.18 34.53
CA LYS A 88 -11.36 7.75 35.69
C LYS A 88 -10.54 8.99 35.32
N GLU A 89 -9.82 8.95 34.22
CA GLU A 89 -9.01 10.07 33.73
C GLU A 89 -9.89 11.18 33.16
N GLN A 90 -11.02 10.86 32.52
CA GLN A 90 -12.04 11.85 32.13
C GLN A 90 -12.65 12.56 33.33
N ALA A 91 -12.96 11.81 34.40
CA ALA A 91 -13.47 12.38 35.64
C ALA A 91 -12.41 13.26 36.34
N ALA A 92 -11.13 12.88 36.28
CA ALA A 92 -10.04 13.70 36.82
C ALA A 92 -9.88 15.01 36.04
N LEU A 93 -9.85 14.94 34.70
CA LEU A 93 -9.76 16.14 33.86
C LEU A 93 -10.99 17.05 34.04
N ALA A 94 -12.18 16.48 34.13
CA ALA A 94 -13.41 17.22 34.40
C ALA A 94 -13.40 17.85 35.79
N ALA A 95 -12.85 17.19 36.81
CA ALA A 95 -12.69 17.78 38.15
C ALA A 95 -11.67 18.93 38.15
N GLU A 96 -10.57 18.81 37.42
CA GLU A 96 -9.56 19.86 37.27
C GLU A 96 -10.11 21.08 36.51
N THR A 97 -10.95 20.86 35.49
CA THR A 97 -11.55 21.93 34.68
C THR A 97 -12.88 22.45 35.23
N ALA A 98 -13.49 21.78 36.20
CA ALA A 98 -14.77 22.19 36.80
C ALA A 98 -14.71 23.52 37.56
N ALA A 99 -13.52 23.96 37.99
CA ALA A 99 -13.35 25.24 38.69
C ALA A 99 -13.14 26.42 37.73
N VAL A 100 -12.81 26.15 36.47
CA VAL A 100 -12.56 27.20 35.47
C VAL A 100 -13.91 27.61 34.88
N ASP A 101 -14.30 28.87 35.09
CA ASP A 101 -15.48 29.52 34.50
C ASP A 101 -16.84 29.19 35.14
N THR A 102 -16.87 28.74 36.41
CA THR A 102 -18.13 28.68 37.15
C THR A 102 -18.45 30.02 37.80
N SER A 103 -19.74 30.39 37.80
CA SER A 103 -20.26 31.64 38.39
C SER A 103 -20.05 31.79 39.91
N TRP A 104 -19.34 30.85 40.53
CA TRP A 104 -18.94 30.87 41.93
C TRP A 104 -17.62 31.65 42.15
N ASP A 105 -16.81 31.86 41.10
CA ASP A 105 -15.56 32.65 41.18
C ASP A 105 -15.83 34.14 41.48
N ASP A 106 -17.03 34.63 41.13
CA ASP A 106 -17.48 36.00 41.42
C ASP A 106 -17.86 36.23 42.89
N LEU A 107 -18.11 35.18 43.67
CA LEU A 107 -18.56 35.29 45.07
C LEU A 107 -17.40 35.41 46.08
N ILE A 108 -16.16 35.17 45.67
CA ILE A 108 -14.98 35.18 46.56
C ILE A 108 -14.21 36.51 46.48
N ARG A 109 -14.60 37.44 45.59
CA ARG A 109 -13.87 38.71 45.32
C ARG A 109 -14.43 39.96 46.02
N HIS A 110 -15.18 39.84 47.11
CA HIS A 110 -15.65 40.97 47.93
C HIS A 110 -15.09 40.96 49.35
#